data_AF-A0A945ZQS8-F1
#
_entry.id   AF-A0A945ZQS8-F1
#
_cell.length_a   1.000
_cell.length_b   1.000
_cell.length_c   1.000
_cell.angle_alpha   90.00
_cell.angle_beta   90.00
_cell.angle_gamma   90.00
#
_symmetry.space_group_name_H-M   'P 1'
#
loop_
_entity.id
_entity.type
_entity.pdbx_description
1 polymer ?
#
loop_
_entity_poly.entity_id
_entity_poly.type
_entity_poly.pdbx_seq_one_letter_code
_entity_poly.pdbx_strand_id
1 'polypeptide(L)'
;MIQLLSYQTHQLREAIEQKCQMPIRNQADCILLSNFIEENTGKQVGSHTLRRFFGIVKWQGEFRTKTMDILALIAGFTSINAFLQELQSQADLSAFLKVNDQENSDIFLYEKLIRNSPSIDSIMVVGSNIQSALEQNQIQRVIDLLGTVEPMAKEKQRHYNALMLFAQVVAPHFYKIQEEAIIKRFIQETSYAAIVLCHFVPVLDLDASFGKHIQCLLRFSTNPEHLAFGYSLLGANAWRNQDAKKARELTNLAVQNSKEISNIHPILKGRVDFLSRIVHEGVGTALEPSDLRPPKNQRLHYFHAISTEIVLLKQKTWCQLFCDECSLTNDTVNNWIEQSFFSMQEIAHLYAMSDEWTKDEILKQLNEKKTITWPKDLKKVALAMIDIVEDAVQ
;
A
#
# COMPACT_ATOMS: atom_id res chain seq x y z
N MET A 1 18.87 9.16 39.48
CA MET A 1 17.89 8.19 40.01
C MET A 1 16.60 8.40 39.23
N ILE A 2 15.79 7.37 39.02
CA ILE A 2 14.56 7.47 38.23
C ILE A 2 13.45 6.69 38.94
N GLN A 3 12.27 7.29 39.00
CA GLN A 3 11.05 6.68 39.49
C GLN A 3 10.11 6.52 38.30
N LEU A 4 9.79 5.27 37.94
CA LEU A 4 8.79 4.97 36.93
C LEU A 4 7.39 5.00 37.52
N LEU A 5 6.41 5.42 36.74
CA LEU A 5 5.00 5.22 37.06
C LEU A 5 4.67 3.73 37.05
N SER A 6 3.61 3.33 37.76
CA SER A 6 3.19 1.92 37.86
C SER A 6 2.96 1.27 36.49
N TYR A 7 2.36 2.01 35.56
CA TYR A 7 2.13 1.55 34.18
C TYR A 7 3.45 1.38 33.39
N GLN A 8 4.35 2.36 33.42
CA GLN A 8 5.66 2.28 32.76
C GLN A 8 6.49 1.10 33.29
N THR A 9 6.39 0.85 34.60
CA THR A 9 7.01 -0.30 35.26
C THR A 9 6.42 -1.62 34.76
N HIS A 10 5.10 -1.69 34.59
CA HIS A 10 4.42 -2.88 34.06
C HIS A 10 4.86 -3.20 32.63
N GLN A 11 4.81 -2.20 31.75
CA GLN A 11 5.18 -2.35 30.33
C GLN A 11 6.63 -2.79 30.16
N LEU A 12 7.55 -2.25 30.96
CA LEU A 12 8.95 -2.66 30.89
C LEU A 12 9.15 -4.10 31.37
N ARG A 13 8.42 -4.53 32.40
CA ARG A 13 8.46 -5.93 32.85
C ARG A 13 7.96 -6.89 31.77
N GLU A 14 6.84 -6.57 31.12
CA GLU A 14 6.29 -7.38 30.03
C GLU A 14 7.26 -7.50 28.86
N ALA A 15 7.88 -6.38 28.43
CA ALA A 15 8.86 -6.39 27.37
C ALA A 15 10.10 -7.26 27.71
N ILE A 16 10.54 -7.24 28.98
CA ILE A 16 11.63 -8.10 29.45
C ILE A 16 11.21 -9.58 29.45
N GLU A 17 10.02 -9.90 29.97
CA GLU A 17 9.50 -11.28 29.99
C GLU A 17 9.34 -11.85 28.58
N GLN A 18 8.89 -11.04 27.63
CA GLN A 18 8.78 -11.42 26.22
C GLN A 18 10.15 -11.66 25.59
N LYS A 19 11.13 -10.77 25.84
CA LYS A 19 12.48 -10.94 25.29
C LYS A 19 13.16 -12.19 25.84
N CYS A 20 13.04 -12.40 27.15
CA CYS A 20 13.67 -13.52 27.85
C CYS A 20 12.87 -14.83 27.69
N GLN A 21 11.66 -14.76 27.09
CA GLN A 21 10.73 -15.87 26.93
C GLN A 21 10.47 -16.65 28.23
N MET A 22 10.51 -15.94 29.37
CA MET A 22 10.31 -16.53 30.69
C MET A 22 9.49 -15.59 31.58
N PRO A 23 8.49 -16.10 32.32
CA PRO A 23 7.80 -15.31 33.33
C PRO A 23 8.68 -15.12 34.57
N ILE A 24 8.68 -13.93 35.17
CA ILE A 24 9.45 -13.64 36.39
C ILE A 24 8.47 -13.51 37.56
N ARG A 25 8.43 -14.52 38.42
CA ARG A 25 7.42 -14.64 39.49
C ARG A 25 8.03 -14.89 40.87
N ASN A 26 9.25 -15.43 40.95
CA ASN A 26 9.88 -15.80 42.21
C ASN A 26 11.40 -15.44 42.25
N GLN A 27 12.06 -15.78 43.36
CA GLN A 27 13.49 -15.51 43.56
C GLN A 27 14.41 -16.25 42.59
N ALA A 28 14.09 -17.51 42.24
CA ALA A 28 14.89 -18.29 41.31
C ALA A 28 14.86 -17.65 39.91
N ASP A 29 13.69 -17.18 39.46
CA ASP A 29 13.54 -16.49 38.18
C ASP A 29 14.37 -15.20 38.13
N CYS A 30 14.47 -14.46 39.23
CA CYS A 30 15.32 -13.27 39.31
C CYS A 30 16.82 -13.59 39.27
N ILE A 31 17.24 -14.76 39.74
CA ILE A 31 18.63 -15.22 39.61
C ILE A 31 18.91 -15.59 38.15
N LEU A 32 18.00 -16.32 37.51
CA LEU A 32 18.09 -16.66 36.08
C LEU A 32 18.15 -15.41 35.21
N LEU A 33 17.28 -14.43 35.46
CA LEU A 33 17.30 -13.15 34.76
C LEU A 33 18.60 -12.37 34.99
N SER A 34 19.15 -12.37 36.22
CA SER A 34 20.43 -11.74 36.52
C SER A 34 21.56 -12.32 35.66
N ASN A 35 21.62 -13.65 35.56
CA ASN A 35 22.62 -14.34 34.75
C ASN A 35 22.39 -14.06 33.25
N PHE A 36 21.13 -14.10 32.80
CA PHE A 36 20.79 -13.78 31.42
C PHE A 36 21.22 -12.36 31.03
N ILE A 37 21.02 -11.38 31.91
CA ILE A 37 21.46 -9.99 31.68
C ILE A 37 22.98 -9.94 31.52
N GLU A 38 23.71 -10.62 32.39
CA GLU A 38 25.18 -10.64 32.37
C GLU A 38 25.71 -11.32 31.10
N GLU A 39 25.16 -12.46 30.72
CA GLU A 39 25.52 -13.20 29.50
C GLU A 39 25.26 -12.39 28.22
N ASN A 40 24.13 -11.68 28.14
CA ASN A 40 23.72 -10.96 26.93
C ASN A 40 24.30 -9.55 26.81
N THR A 41 24.69 -8.91 27.92
CA THR A 41 25.08 -7.49 27.91
C THR A 41 26.44 -7.21 28.53
N GLY A 42 27.06 -8.18 29.22
CA GLY A 42 28.28 -7.99 30.01
C GLY A 42 28.09 -7.06 31.22
N LYS A 43 26.86 -6.74 31.59
CA LYS A 43 26.52 -5.83 32.70
C LYS A 43 25.78 -6.60 33.79
N GLN A 44 25.97 -6.19 35.04
CA GLN A 44 25.36 -6.87 36.19
C GLN A 44 24.20 -6.10 36.79
N VAL A 45 23.11 -6.79 37.09
CA VAL A 45 21.99 -6.29 37.90
C VAL A 45 21.65 -7.35 38.95
N GLY A 46 21.97 -7.08 40.22
CA GLY A 46 21.78 -8.07 41.28
C GLY A 46 20.32 -8.53 41.44
N SER A 47 20.13 -9.82 41.70
CA SER A 47 18.82 -10.47 41.85
C SER A 47 17.91 -9.81 42.90
N HIS A 48 18.46 -9.23 43.96
CA HIS A 48 17.70 -8.44 44.94
C HIS A 48 17.06 -7.18 44.35
N THR A 49 17.75 -6.53 43.40
CA THR A 49 17.21 -5.35 42.69
C THR A 49 16.10 -5.78 41.75
N LEU A 50 16.26 -6.91 41.05
CA LEU A 50 15.23 -7.49 40.18
C LEU A 50 13.98 -7.89 40.97
N ARG A 51 14.14 -8.52 42.14
CA ARG A 51 13.01 -8.86 43.03
C ARG A 51 12.18 -7.64 43.44
N ARG A 52 12.83 -6.51 43.68
CA ARG A 52 12.15 -5.24 43.95
C ARG A 52 11.49 -4.70 42.68
N PHE A 53 12.22 -4.72 41.56
CA PHE A 53 11.72 -4.23 40.28
C PHE A 53 10.50 -5.00 39.78
N PHE A 54 10.41 -6.31 39.98
CA PHE A 54 9.26 -7.16 39.61
C PHE A 54 8.16 -7.21 40.67
N GLY A 55 8.31 -6.51 41.80
CA GLY A 55 7.29 -6.47 42.85
C GLY A 55 7.17 -7.73 43.70
N ILE A 56 8.15 -8.63 43.62
CA ILE A 56 8.24 -9.85 44.47
C ILE A 56 8.52 -9.47 45.93
N VAL A 57 9.20 -8.34 46.16
CA VAL A 57 9.42 -7.75 47.47
C VAL A 57 8.87 -6.33 47.49
N LYS A 58 8.07 -5.99 48.51
CA LYS A 58 7.55 -4.64 48.70
C LYS A 58 8.71 -3.65 48.83
N TRP A 59 8.69 -2.61 48.00
CA TRP A 59 9.73 -1.58 48.00
C TRP A 59 9.17 -0.29 47.38
N GLN A 60 9.46 0.84 48.04
CA GLN A 60 8.97 2.17 47.65
C GLN A 60 10.15 3.15 47.55
N GLY A 61 11.08 2.86 46.64
CA GLY A 61 12.25 3.70 46.38
C GLY A 61 12.44 4.00 44.90
N GLU A 62 13.54 4.69 44.57
CA GLU A 62 13.93 4.97 43.19
C GLU A 62 15.02 4.02 42.71
N PHE A 63 15.02 3.70 41.42
CA PHE A 63 16.09 2.90 40.83
C PHE A 63 17.20 3.80 40.30
N ARG A 64 18.43 3.29 40.28
CA ARG A 64 19.53 3.97 39.60
C ARG A 64 19.24 3.97 38.10
N THR A 65 19.41 5.13 37.45
CA THR A 65 19.20 5.28 35.99
C THR A 65 20.00 4.25 35.20
N LYS A 66 21.27 4.03 35.58
CA LYS A 66 22.13 3.00 34.98
C LYS A 66 21.54 1.58 35.06
N THR A 67 20.86 1.24 36.15
CA THR A 67 20.18 -0.06 36.27
C THR A 67 18.99 -0.14 35.33
N MET A 68 18.22 0.95 35.21
CA MET A 68 17.08 1.01 34.31
C MET A 68 17.47 1.00 32.83
N ASP A 69 18.60 1.61 32.47
CA ASP A 69 19.15 1.53 31.12
C ASP A 69 19.53 0.08 30.75
N ILE A 70 20.07 -0.69 31.70
CA ILE A 70 20.38 -2.11 31.48
C ILE A 70 19.11 -2.92 31.24
N LEU A 71 18.05 -2.64 32.01
CA LEU A 71 16.75 -3.31 31.84
C LEU A 71 16.07 -2.94 30.51
N ALA A 72 16.14 -1.66 30.11
CA ALA A 72 15.64 -1.21 28.81
C ALA A 72 16.42 -1.84 27.64
N LEU A 73 17.72 -2.03 27.81
CA LEU A 73 18.56 -2.72 26.82
C LEU A 73 18.13 -4.15 26.57
N ILE A 74 17.79 -4.89 27.63
CA ILE A 74 17.21 -6.23 27.48
C ILE A 74 15.87 -6.18 26.77
N ALA A 75 15.01 -5.21 27.09
CA ALA A 75 13.75 -5.02 26.38
C ALA A 75 13.91 -4.59 24.91
N GLY A 76 15.14 -4.38 24.41
CA GLY A 76 15.44 -4.04 23.01
C GLY A 76 15.57 -2.53 22.75
N PHE A 77 15.59 -1.70 23.79
CA PHE A 77 15.70 -0.25 23.68
C PHE A 77 17.12 0.23 23.99
N THR A 78 17.54 1.36 23.42
CA THR A 78 18.91 1.88 23.62
C THR A 78 19.13 2.51 25.00
N SER A 79 18.07 2.97 25.67
CA SER A 79 18.11 3.52 27.03
C SER A 79 16.72 3.52 27.66
N ILE A 80 16.63 3.79 28.96
CA ILE A 80 15.33 3.95 29.63
C ILE A 80 14.55 5.15 29.08
N ASN A 81 15.24 6.20 28.64
CA ASN A 81 14.59 7.36 28.04
C ASN A 81 14.00 7.03 26.65
N ALA A 82 14.70 6.21 25.85
CA ALA A 82 14.17 5.76 24.57
C ALA A 82 12.88 4.92 24.74
N PHE A 83 12.87 4.03 25.74
CA PHE A 83 11.67 3.29 26.12
C PHE A 83 10.53 4.20 26.59
N LEU A 84 10.82 5.21 27.41
CA LEU A 84 9.81 6.16 27.88
C LEU A 84 9.25 7.04 26.77
N GLN A 85 10.08 7.42 25.79
CA GLN A 85 9.64 8.15 24.61
C GLN A 85 8.73 7.30 23.72
N GLU A 86 9.06 6.03 23.52
CA GLU A 86 8.19 5.09 22.78
C GLU A 86 6.85 4.92 23.50
N LEU A 87 6.86 4.70 24.82
CA LEU A 87 5.63 4.60 25.62
C LEU A 87 4.81 5.88 25.61
N GLN A 88 5.45 7.05 25.68
CA GLN A 88 4.76 8.34 25.56
C GLN A 88 4.13 8.47 24.18
N SER A 89 4.82 8.08 23.10
CA SER A 89 4.25 8.13 21.75
C SER A 89 3.02 7.24 21.57
N GLN A 90 2.98 6.05 22.19
CA GLN A 90 1.85 5.14 22.16
C GLN A 90 0.70 5.56 23.11
N ALA A 91 1.04 6.08 24.29
CA ALA A 91 0.08 6.62 25.25
C ALA A 91 -0.55 7.93 24.75
N ASP A 92 0.23 8.78 24.09
CA ASP A 92 -0.24 9.99 23.43
C ASP A 92 -1.18 9.61 22.29
N LEU A 93 -0.84 8.65 21.43
CA LEU A 93 -1.74 8.18 20.37
C LEU A 93 -3.09 7.66 20.91
N SER A 94 -3.07 6.86 21.99
CA SER A 94 -4.28 6.26 22.57
C SER A 94 -5.13 7.23 23.41
N ALA A 95 -4.53 8.17 24.13
CA ALA A 95 -5.24 9.23 24.85
C ALA A 95 -5.78 10.30 23.91
N PHE A 96 -5.06 10.59 22.82
CA PHE A 96 -5.42 11.60 21.84
C PHE A 96 -6.60 11.15 20.95
N LEU A 97 -6.65 9.88 20.54
CA LEU A 97 -7.81 9.29 19.86
C LEU A 97 -9.10 9.30 20.70
N LYS A 98 -9.01 9.42 22.02
CA LYS A 98 -10.16 9.48 22.93
C LYS A 98 -10.63 10.90 23.27
N VAL A 99 -9.79 11.92 23.11
CA VAL A 99 -10.11 13.31 23.50
C VAL A 99 -10.63 14.14 22.33
N ASN A 100 -10.26 13.81 21.09
CA ASN A 100 -10.52 14.65 19.92
C ASN A 100 -11.74 14.23 19.08
N ASP A 101 -12.84 13.93 19.76
CA ASP A 101 -14.17 13.73 19.15
C ASP A 101 -14.84 15.08 18.74
N GLN A 102 -14.07 16.18 18.58
CA GLN A 102 -14.59 17.50 18.20
C GLN A 102 -13.78 18.21 17.11
N GLU A 103 -14.53 18.82 16.21
CA GLU A 103 -14.13 19.27 14.88
C GLU A 103 -13.06 20.39 14.88
N ASN A 104 -11.91 20.11 14.26
CA ASN A 104 -10.91 21.05 13.69
C ASN A 104 -9.56 21.22 14.44
N SER A 105 -9.28 20.49 15.51
CA SER A 105 -7.91 20.41 16.08
C SER A 105 -6.98 19.41 15.36
N ASP A 106 -7.52 18.65 14.41
CA ASP A 106 -6.88 17.40 13.97
C ASP A 106 -5.96 17.60 12.75
N ILE A 107 -6.24 18.59 11.90
CA ILE A 107 -5.46 18.86 10.66
C ILE A 107 -3.99 19.18 11.00
N PHE A 108 -3.75 20.13 11.91
CA PHE A 108 -2.40 20.49 12.36
C PHE A 108 -1.66 19.30 13.00
N LEU A 109 -2.40 18.43 13.71
CA LEU A 109 -1.82 17.22 14.27
C LEU A 109 -1.45 16.22 13.17
N TYR A 110 -2.32 15.98 12.20
CA TYR A 110 -2.04 15.08 11.10
C TYR A 110 -0.88 15.57 10.25
N GLU A 111 -0.76 16.88 10.03
CA GLU A 111 0.43 17.47 9.42
C GLU A 111 1.69 17.14 10.22
N LYS A 112 1.68 17.26 11.55
CA LYS A 112 2.81 16.87 12.40
C LYS A 112 3.07 15.38 12.40
N LEU A 113 2.03 14.54 12.43
CA LEU A 113 2.14 13.09 12.41
C LEU A 113 2.80 12.62 11.12
N ILE A 114 2.29 13.07 9.97
CA ILE A 114 2.83 12.75 8.64
C ILE A 114 4.25 13.31 8.47
N ARG A 115 4.56 14.51 8.97
CA ARG A 115 5.91 15.09 8.86
C ARG A 115 6.93 14.39 9.76
N ASN A 116 6.57 14.06 10.99
CA ASN A 116 7.51 13.56 11.99
C ASN A 116 7.70 12.05 11.93
N SER A 117 6.65 11.31 11.54
CA SER A 117 6.68 9.84 11.48
C SER A 117 5.77 9.31 10.35
N PRO A 118 6.13 9.54 9.07
CA PRO A 118 5.37 9.03 7.94
C PRO A 118 5.43 7.49 7.91
N SER A 119 4.33 6.87 8.30
CA SER A 119 4.11 5.41 8.34
C SER A 119 2.78 5.02 7.71
N ILE A 120 2.58 3.71 7.49
CA ILE A 120 1.28 3.19 7.04
C ILE A 120 0.18 3.58 8.05
N ASP A 121 0.42 3.39 9.35
CA ASP A 121 -0.58 3.72 10.37
C ASP A 121 -0.93 5.21 10.37
N SER A 122 0.07 6.09 10.20
CA SER A 122 -0.16 7.54 10.16
C SER A 122 -1.07 7.96 9.01
N ILE A 123 -0.83 7.46 7.80
CA ILE A 123 -1.64 7.81 6.63
C ILE A 123 -3.02 7.15 6.69
N MET A 124 -3.13 5.98 7.31
CA MET A 124 -4.40 5.28 7.52
C MET A 124 -5.31 6.03 8.50
N VAL A 125 -4.76 6.64 9.56
CA VAL A 125 -5.52 7.53 10.45
C VAL A 125 -6.12 8.71 9.67
N VAL A 126 -5.34 9.34 8.80
CA VAL A 126 -5.85 10.41 7.92
C VAL A 126 -6.90 9.86 6.95
N GLY A 127 -6.68 8.67 6.39
CA GLY A 127 -7.63 7.99 5.51
C GLY A 127 -9.00 7.76 6.15
N SER A 128 -9.04 7.26 7.38
CA SER A 128 -10.29 7.08 8.14
C SER A 128 -11.03 8.40 8.39
N ASN A 129 -10.28 9.48 8.65
CA ASN A 129 -10.86 10.82 8.83
C ASN A 129 -11.41 11.39 7.51
N ILE A 130 -10.74 11.13 6.39
CA ILE A 130 -11.24 11.48 5.06
C ILE A 130 -12.54 10.72 4.78
N GLN A 131 -12.61 9.42 5.09
CA GLN A 131 -13.85 8.64 4.92
C GLN A 131 -15.01 9.23 5.73
N SER A 132 -14.79 9.49 7.02
CA SER A 132 -15.81 10.09 7.90
C SER A 132 -16.26 11.46 7.40
N ALA A 133 -15.32 12.32 6.99
CA ALA A 133 -15.63 13.63 6.42
C ALA A 133 -16.41 13.53 5.09
N LEU A 134 -16.10 12.54 4.26
CA LEU A 134 -16.84 12.27 3.02
C LEU A 134 -18.28 11.79 3.29
N GLU A 135 -18.48 10.93 4.29
CA GLU A 135 -19.81 10.46 4.71
C GLU A 135 -20.68 11.59 5.27
N GLN A 136 -20.06 12.55 5.93
CA GLN A 136 -20.71 13.75 6.47
C GLN A 136 -20.78 14.91 5.46
N ASN A 137 -20.34 14.69 4.20
CA ASN A 137 -20.29 15.70 3.13
C ASN A 137 -19.50 16.97 3.49
N GLN A 138 -18.49 16.85 4.34
CA GLN A 138 -17.61 17.95 4.78
C GLN A 138 -16.47 18.16 3.76
N ILE A 139 -16.80 18.62 2.56
CA ILE A 139 -15.86 18.73 1.42
C ILE A 139 -14.62 19.56 1.75
N GLN A 140 -14.77 20.67 2.48
CA GLN A 140 -13.63 21.50 2.86
C GLN A 140 -12.67 20.74 3.78
N ARG A 141 -13.19 20.01 4.77
CA ARG A 141 -12.38 19.17 5.67
C ARG A 141 -11.62 18.10 4.88
N VAL A 142 -12.25 17.50 3.86
CA VAL A 142 -11.58 16.52 2.99
C VAL A 142 -10.41 17.17 2.23
N ILE A 143 -10.59 18.38 1.70
CA ILE A 143 -9.53 19.14 1.02
C ILE A 143 -8.37 19.41 1.98
N ASP A 144 -8.67 19.88 3.18
CA ASP A 144 -7.64 20.20 4.18
C ASP A 144 -6.88 18.93 4.61
N LEU A 145 -7.59 17.81 4.82
CA LEU A 145 -6.99 16.51 5.14
C LEU A 145 -6.11 15.96 4.01
N LEU A 146 -6.54 16.11 2.75
CA LEU A 146 -5.71 15.76 1.58
C LEU A 146 -4.45 16.64 1.50
N GLY A 147 -4.50 17.88 1.99
CA GLY A 147 -3.33 18.74 2.14
C GLY A 147 -2.31 18.17 3.12
N THR A 148 -2.76 17.56 4.22
CA THR A 148 -1.85 16.99 5.25
C THR A 148 -0.97 15.85 4.75
N VAL A 149 -1.43 15.11 3.72
CA VAL A 149 -0.71 13.98 3.12
C VAL A 149 0.12 14.36 1.89
N GLU A 150 0.08 15.63 1.46
CA GLU A 150 0.89 16.15 0.33
C GLU A 150 2.39 15.86 0.45
N PRO A 151 3.05 15.94 1.65
CA PRO A 151 4.46 15.60 1.77
C PRO A 151 4.78 14.17 1.28
N MET A 152 3.92 13.20 1.60
CA MET A 152 4.09 11.82 1.14
C MET A 152 3.85 11.69 -0.37
N ALA A 153 2.96 12.52 -0.95
CA ALA A 153 2.74 12.59 -2.39
C ALA A 153 4.00 13.07 -3.14
N LYS A 154 4.73 14.04 -2.59
CA LYS A 154 5.99 14.55 -3.15
C LYS A 154 7.10 13.50 -3.12
N GLU A 155 7.14 12.68 -2.08
CA GLU A 155 8.06 11.54 -1.93
C GLU A 155 7.41 10.19 -2.32
N LYS A 156 6.50 10.18 -3.32
CA LYS A 156 5.68 9.01 -3.68
C LYS A 156 6.45 7.69 -3.87
N GLN A 157 7.69 7.73 -4.35
CA GLN A 157 8.51 6.51 -4.52
C GLN A 157 8.87 5.86 -3.19
N ARG A 158 9.13 6.68 -2.15
CA ARG A 158 9.47 6.22 -0.81
C ARG A 158 8.24 5.67 -0.08
N HIS A 159 7.07 6.22 -0.37
CA HIS A 159 5.83 5.93 0.34
C HIS A 159 4.81 5.14 -0.49
N TYR A 160 5.25 4.52 -1.59
CA TYR A 160 4.36 3.90 -2.57
C TYR A 160 3.37 2.90 -1.95
N ASN A 161 3.86 1.94 -1.15
CA ASN A 161 3.00 0.95 -0.49
C ASN A 161 1.96 1.58 0.43
N ALA A 162 2.33 2.63 1.15
CA ALA A 162 1.44 3.36 2.05
C ALA A 162 0.37 4.12 1.24
N LEU A 163 0.75 4.78 0.15
CA LEU A 163 -0.16 5.50 -0.74
C LEU A 163 -1.14 4.54 -1.45
N MET A 164 -0.68 3.36 -1.86
CA MET A 164 -1.51 2.33 -2.48
C MET A 164 -2.58 1.80 -1.50
N LEU A 165 -2.20 1.50 -0.26
CA LEU A 165 -3.14 1.10 0.80
C LEU A 165 -4.13 2.23 1.12
N PHE A 166 -3.65 3.47 1.24
CA PHE A 166 -4.47 4.64 1.45
C PHE A 166 -5.52 4.82 0.35
N ALA A 167 -5.13 4.67 -0.93
CA ALA A 167 -6.04 4.78 -2.06
C ALA A 167 -7.15 3.72 -2.00
N GLN A 168 -6.84 2.47 -1.64
CA GLN A 168 -7.83 1.39 -1.47
C GLN A 168 -8.88 1.72 -0.41
N VAL A 169 -8.50 2.47 0.62
CA VAL A 169 -9.38 2.88 1.72
C VAL A 169 -10.28 4.03 1.28
N VAL A 170 -9.72 5.09 0.71
CA VAL A 170 -10.48 6.33 0.48
C VAL A 170 -11.19 6.36 -0.88
N ALA A 171 -10.63 5.78 -1.95
CA ALA A 171 -11.18 5.86 -3.30
C ALA A 171 -12.65 5.39 -3.42
N PRO A 172 -13.07 4.29 -2.76
CA PRO A 172 -14.47 3.85 -2.80
C PRO A 172 -15.49 4.90 -2.34
N HIS A 173 -15.08 5.84 -1.47
CA HIS A 173 -15.91 6.93 -0.96
C HIS A 173 -15.92 8.10 -1.93
N PHE A 174 -14.76 8.48 -2.46
CA PHE A 174 -14.66 9.51 -3.50
C PHE A 174 -15.51 9.19 -4.72
N TYR A 175 -15.69 7.91 -5.07
CA TYR A 175 -16.46 7.51 -6.25
C TYR A 175 -17.95 7.79 -6.15
N LYS A 176 -18.47 7.94 -4.93
CA LYS A 176 -19.86 8.33 -4.72
C LYS A 176 -20.09 9.79 -5.13
N ILE A 177 -19.04 10.60 -5.22
CA ILE A 177 -19.12 12.01 -5.60
C ILE A 177 -19.25 12.10 -7.11
N GLN A 178 -20.31 12.74 -7.58
CA GLN A 178 -20.57 12.93 -9.01
C GLN A 178 -20.56 14.40 -9.41
N GLU A 179 -20.44 15.33 -8.46
CA GLU A 179 -20.48 16.76 -8.76
C GLU A 179 -19.14 17.22 -9.34
N GLU A 180 -19.17 17.65 -10.61
CA GLU A 180 -17.96 18.09 -11.33
C GLU A 180 -17.24 19.24 -10.62
N ALA A 181 -17.99 20.17 -10.02
CA ALA A 181 -17.42 21.28 -9.26
C ALA A 181 -16.56 20.79 -8.09
N ILE A 182 -17.05 19.80 -7.33
CA ILE A 182 -16.31 19.20 -6.21
C ILE A 182 -15.08 18.43 -6.73
N ILE A 183 -15.25 17.61 -7.77
CA ILE A 183 -14.16 16.83 -8.36
C ILE A 183 -13.04 17.74 -8.88
N LYS A 184 -13.41 18.85 -9.55
CA LYS A 184 -12.48 19.87 -10.01
C LYS A 184 -11.65 20.43 -8.85
N ARG A 185 -12.29 20.77 -7.73
CA ARG A 185 -11.58 21.28 -6.53
C ARG A 185 -10.57 20.27 -6.03
N PHE A 186 -10.93 18.99 -5.89
CA PHE A 186 -9.97 17.97 -5.47
C PHE A 186 -8.77 17.86 -6.43
N ILE A 187 -9.00 17.91 -7.75
CA ILE A 187 -7.92 17.80 -8.75
C ILE A 187 -7.00 19.02 -8.72
N GLN A 188 -7.53 20.23 -8.55
CA GLN A 188 -6.77 21.47 -8.68
C GLN A 188 -6.18 21.99 -7.36
N GLU A 189 -6.86 21.75 -6.24
CA GLU A 189 -6.49 22.29 -4.92
C GLU A 189 -5.69 21.28 -4.08
N THR A 190 -5.60 20.00 -4.48
CA THR A 190 -5.01 18.95 -3.62
C THR A 190 -4.19 17.91 -4.39
N SER A 191 -3.54 17.01 -3.65
CA SER A 191 -2.84 15.83 -4.20
C SER A 191 -3.76 14.66 -4.59
N TYR A 192 -5.08 14.83 -4.55
CA TYR A 192 -6.07 13.77 -4.82
C TYR A 192 -5.77 12.92 -6.06
N ALA A 193 -5.46 13.57 -7.18
CA ALA A 193 -5.15 12.86 -8.41
C ALA A 193 -3.94 11.93 -8.24
N ALA A 194 -2.85 12.45 -7.66
CA ALA A 194 -1.60 11.74 -7.49
C ALA A 194 -1.72 10.58 -6.48
N ILE A 195 -2.41 10.77 -5.34
CA ILE A 195 -2.41 9.80 -4.24
C ILE A 195 -3.65 8.90 -4.20
N VAL A 196 -4.73 9.25 -4.90
CA VAL A 196 -5.95 8.44 -4.96
C VAL A 196 -6.18 7.92 -6.38
N LEU A 197 -6.42 8.81 -7.35
CA LEU A 197 -6.83 8.39 -8.70
C LEU A 197 -5.77 7.54 -9.39
N CYS A 198 -4.49 7.90 -9.27
CA CYS A 198 -3.41 7.17 -9.92
C CYS A 198 -3.09 5.81 -9.28
N HIS A 199 -3.62 5.53 -8.08
CA HIS A 199 -3.32 4.32 -7.30
C HIS A 199 -4.51 3.34 -7.19
N PHE A 200 -5.72 3.75 -7.60
CA PHE A 200 -6.91 2.90 -7.58
C PHE A 200 -7.54 2.93 -8.98
N VAL A 201 -7.53 1.80 -9.68
CA VAL A 201 -7.76 1.76 -11.14
C VAL A 201 -8.76 0.68 -11.55
N PRO A 202 -10.08 0.91 -11.42
CA PRO A 202 -11.09 -0.04 -11.86
C PRO A 202 -11.26 0.05 -13.39
N VAL A 203 -10.34 -0.59 -14.14
CA VAL A 203 -10.24 -0.45 -15.60
C VAL A 203 -11.52 -0.86 -16.35
N LEU A 204 -12.39 -1.68 -15.74
CA LEU A 204 -13.68 -2.08 -16.31
C LEU A 204 -14.86 -1.19 -15.90
N ASP A 205 -14.66 -0.21 -15.01
CA ASP A 205 -15.70 0.73 -14.56
C ASP A 205 -15.47 2.15 -15.11
N LEU A 206 -14.78 2.27 -16.25
CA LEU A 206 -14.49 3.55 -16.90
C LEU A 206 -15.71 4.21 -17.54
N ASP A 207 -16.80 3.49 -17.74
CA ASP A 207 -18.08 4.07 -18.18
C ASP A 207 -18.99 4.43 -17.00
N ALA A 208 -18.57 4.11 -15.76
CA ALA A 208 -19.27 4.44 -14.52
C ALA A 208 -18.63 5.65 -13.81
N SER A 209 -18.89 5.79 -12.51
CA SER A 209 -18.43 6.89 -11.66
C SER A 209 -16.94 7.24 -11.80
N PHE A 210 -16.06 6.25 -11.94
CA PHE A 210 -14.62 6.51 -12.09
C PHE A 210 -14.28 7.18 -13.42
N GLY A 211 -14.98 6.82 -14.50
CA GLY A 211 -14.88 7.47 -15.80
C GLY A 211 -15.02 8.98 -15.72
N LYS A 212 -15.99 9.45 -14.94
CA LYS A 212 -16.22 10.89 -14.73
C LYS A 212 -15.01 11.57 -14.06
N HIS A 213 -14.41 10.93 -13.07
CA HIS A 213 -13.22 11.47 -12.40
C HIS A 213 -12.02 11.53 -13.36
N ILE A 214 -11.83 10.52 -14.21
CA ILE A 214 -10.79 10.53 -15.25
C ILE A 214 -11.04 11.62 -16.29
N GLN A 215 -12.29 11.83 -16.72
CA GLN A 215 -12.63 12.92 -17.64
C GLN A 215 -12.35 14.29 -17.00
N CYS A 216 -12.73 14.49 -15.74
CA CYS A 216 -12.39 15.69 -14.98
C CYS A 216 -10.87 15.86 -14.84
N LEU A 217 -10.13 14.77 -14.60
CA LEU A 217 -8.67 14.78 -14.51
C LEU A 217 -8.05 15.34 -15.78
N LEU A 218 -8.47 14.80 -16.94
CA LEU A 218 -7.97 15.24 -18.25
C LEU A 218 -8.36 16.68 -18.60
N ARG A 219 -9.49 17.18 -18.05
CA ARG A 219 -9.96 18.54 -18.30
C ARG A 219 -9.30 19.58 -17.39
N PHE A 220 -9.00 19.23 -16.15
CA PHE A 220 -8.62 20.21 -15.11
C PHE A 220 -7.18 20.11 -14.64
N SER A 221 -6.49 18.99 -14.88
CA SER A 221 -5.08 18.83 -14.56
C SER A 221 -4.20 19.26 -15.72
N THR A 222 -3.10 19.95 -15.40
CA THR A 222 -2.01 20.25 -16.34
C THR A 222 -0.78 19.38 -16.13
N ASN A 223 -0.79 18.50 -15.12
CA ASN A 223 0.34 17.62 -14.82
C ASN A 223 0.47 16.52 -15.91
N PRO A 224 1.62 16.40 -16.60
CA PRO A 224 1.82 15.40 -17.65
C PRO A 224 1.61 13.96 -17.19
N GLU A 225 1.92 13.61 -15.94
CA GLU A 225 1.69 12.28 -15.40
C GLU A 225 0.20 11.97 -15.24
N HIS A 226 -0.59 12.94 -14.79
CA HIS A 226 -2.04 12.79 -14.71
C HIS A 226 -2.66 12.61 -16.10
N LEU A 227 -2.18 13.38 -17.08
CA LEU A 227 -2.64 13.29 -18.47
C LEU A 227 -2.25 11.95 -19.10
N ALA A 228 -0.98 11.54 -18.97
CA ALA A 228 -0.51 10.23 -19.44
C ALA A 228 -1.31 9.09 -18.80
N PHE A 229 -1.58 9.18 -17.50
CA PHE A 229 -2.41 8.23 -16.77
C PHE A 229 -3.83 8.15 -17.34
N GLY A 230 -4.55 9.28 -17.40
CA GLY A 230 -5.94 9.30 -17.87
C GLY A 230 -6.08 8.84 -19.32
N TYR A 231 -5.22 9.34 -20.22
CA TYR A 231 -5.24 8.95 -21.63
C TYR A 231 -4.89 7.48 -21.83
N SER A 232 -3.94 6.93 -21.06
CA SER A 232 -3.58 5.50 -21.14
C SER A 232 -4.75 4.59 -20.76
N LEU A 233 -5.55 4.96 -19.77
CA LEU A 233 -6.74 4.19 -19.35
C LEU A 233 -7.83 4.21 -20.40
N LEU A 234 -8.15 5.40 -20.92
CA LEU A 234 -9.18 5.54 -21.96
C LEU A 234 -8.73 4.91 -23.28
N GLY A 235 -7.44 4.95 -23.61
CA GLY A 235 -6.87 4.29 -24.77
C GLY A 235 -6.98 2.77 -24.69
N ALA A 236 -6.62 2.18 -23.54
CA ALA A 236 -6.81 0.76 -23.29
C ALA A 236 -8.30 0.36 -23.39
N ASN A 237 -9.20 1.15 -22.81
CA ASN A 237 -10.64 0.91 -22.92
C ASN A 237 -11.14 0.95 -24.37
N ALA A 238 -10.68 1.90 -25.17
CA ALA A 238 -11.02 1.98 -26.58
C ALA A 238 -10.51 0.77 -27.38
N TRP A 239 -9.33 0.24 -27.06
CA TRP A 239 -8.84 -1.00 -27.65
C TRP A 239 -9.74 -2.20 -27.32
N ARG A 240 -10.13 -2.38 -26.05
CA ARG A 240 -11.06 -3.46 -25.65
C ARG A 240 -12.42 -3.35 -26.35
N ASN A 241 -12.88 -2.13 -26.58
CA ASN A 241 -14.14 -1.84 -27.27
C ASN A 241 -14.01 -1.77 -28.81
N GLN A 242 -12.85 -2.14 -29.37
CA GLN A 242 -12.59 -2.19 -30.81
C GLN A 242 -12.74 -0.84 -31.54
N ASP A 243 -12.67 0.29 -30.81
CA ASP A 243 -12.64 1.63 -31.39
C ASP A 243 -11.20 2.05 -31.71
N ALA A 244 -10.65 1.47 -32.78
CA ALA A 244 -9.25 1.66 -33.15
C ALA A 244 -8.87 3.13 -33.40
N LYS A 245 -9.80 3.94 -33.91
CA LYS A 245 -9.55 5.37 -34.17
C LYS A 245 -9.34 6.12 -32.85
N LYS A 246 -10.28 5.98 -31.92
CA LYS A 246 -10.20 6.61 -30.60
C LYS A 246 -9.02 6.06 -29.79
N ALA A 247 -8.78 4.75 -29.87
CA ALA A 247 -7.68 4.10 -29.18
C ALA A 247 -6.31 4.66 -29.62
N ARG A 248 -6.10 4.84 -30.92
CA ARG A 248 -4.90 5.49 -31.49
C ARG A 248 -4.70 6.90 -30.99
N GLU A 249 -5.75 7.71 -31.06
CA GLU A 249 -5.72 9.11 -30.61
C GLU A 249 -5.30 9.22 -29.14
N LEU A 250 -6.01 8.51 -28.26
CA LEU A 250 -5.74 8.53 -26.82
C LEU A 250 -4.38 7.93 -26.47
N THR A 251 -3.97 6.85 -27.15
CA THR A 251 -2.64 6.25 -26.96
C THR A 251 -1.53 7.23 -27.31
N ASN A 252 -1.66 7.94 -28.44
CA ASN A 252 -0.67 8.95 -28.85
C ASN A 252 -0.58 10.09 -27.83
N LEU A 253 -1.71 10.56 -27.30
CA LEU A 253 -1.74 11.56 -26.23
C LEU A 253 -1.07 11.05 -24.96
N ALA A 254 -1.30 9.80 -24.57
CA ALA A 254 -0.64 9.19 -23.41
C ALA A 254 0.89 9.13 -23.58
N VAL A 255 1.36 8.69 -24.75
CA VAL A 255 2.79 8.61 -25.10
C VAL A 255 3.43 9.99 -25.19
N GLN A 256 2.72 10.99 -25.70
CA GLN A 256 3.25 12.35 -25.76
C GLN A 256 3.49 12.91 -24.35
N ASN A 257 2.49 12.81 -23.48
CA ASN A 257 2.59 13.32 -22.11
C ASN A 257 3.61 12.53 -21.28
N SER A 258 3.80 11.24 -21.54
CA SER A 258 4.77 10.42 -20.79
C SER A 258 6.23 10.84 -21.01
N LYS A 259 6.55 11.45 -22.16
CA LYS A 259 7.91 11.94 -22.47
C LYS A 259 8.35 13.10 -21.58
N GLU A 260 7.41 13.82 -20.98
CA GLU A 260 7.69 14.95 -20.07
C GLU A 260 7.95 14.50 -18.63
N ILE A 261 7.83 13.19 -18.34
CA ILE A 261 7.93 12.63 -16.99
C ILE A 261 9.33 12.03 -16.80
N SER A 262 10.10 12.56 -15.85
CA SER A 262 11.42 12.02 -15.51
C SER A 262 11.34 10.71 -14.73
N ASN A 263 10.42 10.61 -13.78
CA ASN A 263 10.27 9.49 -12.86
C ASN A 263 8.84 8.92 -12.92
N ILE A 264 8.57 8.19 -14.00
CA ILE A 264 7.27 7.56 -14.25
C ILE A 264 7.05 6.34 -13.35
N HIS A 265 5.84 6.21 -12.80
CA HIS A 265 5.47 5.05 -12.00
C HIS A 265 5.51 3.76 -12.83
N PRO A 266 6.06 2.62 -12.33
CA PRO A 266 6.21 1.41 -13.14
C PRO A 266 4.91 0.87 -13.75
N ILE A 267 3.78 0.91 -13.05
CA ILE A 267 2.47 0.50 -13.61
C ILE A 267 2.08 1.37 -14.81
N LEU A 268 2.23 2.70 -14.67
CA LEU A 268 1.90 3.63 -15.76
C LEU A 268 2.88 3.44 -16.93
N LYS A 269 4.16 3.27 -16.62
CA LYS A 269 5.19 2.99 -17.62
C LYS A 269 4.86 1.73 -18.42
N GLY A 270 4.55 0.63 -17.74
CA GLY A 270 4.21 -0.63 -18.41
C GLY A 270 3.00 -0.48 -19.33
N ARG A 271 1.95 0.21 -18.87
CA ARG A 271 0.77 0.50 -19.69
C ARG A 271 1.11 1.34 -20.92
N VAL A 272 1.86 2.43 -20.76
CA VAL A 272 2.22 3.33 -21.86
C VAL A 272 3.15 2.63 -22.85
N ASP A 273 4.15 1.90 -22.37
CA ASP A 273 5.08 1.14 -23.22
C ASP A 273 4.30 0.10 -24.04
N PHE A 274 3.43 -0.69 -23.43
CA PHE A 274 2.57 -1.66 -24.14
C PHE A 274 1.67 -0.99 -25.18
N LEU A 275 0.91 0.05 -24.79
CA LEU A 275 0.03 0.77 -25.70
C LEU A 275 0.80 1.39 -26.87
N SER A 276 2.01 1.92 -26.63
CA SER A 276 2.84 2.50 -27.69
C SER A 276 3.23 1.50 -28.76
N ARG A 277 3.35 0.21 -28.41
CA ARG A 277 3.66 -0.86 -29.36
C ARG A 277 2.46 -1.23 -30.21
N ILE A 278 1.28 -1.31 -29.58
CA ILE A 278 0.07 -1.71 -30.28
C ILE A 278 -0.65 -0.54 -30.98
N VAL A 279 -0.13 0.69 -30.92
CA VAL A 279 -0.84 1.88 -31.41
C VAL A 279 -1.19 1.78 -32.91
N HIS A 280 -0.31 1.23 -33.73
CA HIS A 280 -0.51 1.20 -35.18
C HIS A 280 -1.38 0.02 -35.62
N GLU A 281 -1.00 -1.19 -35.24
CA GLU A 281 -1.62 -2.45 -35.72
C GLU A 281 -2.65 -3.03 -34.74
N GLY A 282 -2.80 -2.43 -33.56
CA GLY A 282 -3.72 -2.90 -32.52
C GLY A 282 -3.38 -4.33 -32.10
N VAL A 283 -4.40 -5.18 -32.03
CA VAL A 283 -4.23 -6.61 -31.73
C VAL A 283 -3.47 -7.39 -32.80
N GLY A 284 -3.29 -6.83 -34.00
CA GLY A 284 -2.48 -7.45 -35.06
C GLY A 284 -0.97 -7.29 -34.90
N THR A 285 -0.53 -6.54 -33.88
CA THR A 285 0.89 -6.22 -33.66
C THR A 285 1.69 -7.48 -33.32
N ALA A 286 2.81 -7.68 -34.01
CA ALA A 286 3.83 -8.63 -33.58
C ALA A 286 4.60 -8.03 -32.38
N LEU A 287 4.30 -8.51 -31.17
CA LEU A 287 4.95 -8.10 -29.93
C LEU A 287 6.03 -9.09 -29.53
N GLU A 288 7.21 -8.59 -29.17
CA GLU A 288 8.30 -9.41 -28.63
C GLU A 288 8.63 -9.01 -27.18
N PRO A 289 9.12 -9.94 -26.33
CA PRO A 289 9.56 -9.62 -24.97
C PRO A 289 10.56 -8.46 -24.89
N SER A 290 11.47 -8.39 -25.86
CA SER A 290 12.52 -7.36 -25.95
C SER A 290 11.98 -5.94 -26.21
N ASP A 291 10.71 -5.81 -26.63
CA ASP A 291 10.06 -4.53 -26.86
C ASP A 291 9.73 -3.78 -25.56
N LEU A 292 9.63 -4.52 -24.45
CA LEU A 292 9.25 -4.02 -23.14
C LEU A 292 10.47 -4.02 -22.21
N ARG A 293 10.69 -2.90 -21.52
CA ARG A 293 11.88 -2.70 -20.69
C ARG A 293 11.47 -2.35 -19.26
N PRO A 294 11.16 -3.36 -18.43
CA PRO A 294 10.80 -3.12 -17.04
C PRO A 294 11.96 -2.46 -16.28
N PRO A 295 11.70 -1.46 -15.42
CA PRO A 295 12.72 -0.92 -14.53
C PRO A 295 13.25 -2.01 -13.59
N LYS A 296 14.52 -1.88 -13.19
CA LYS A 296 15.19 -2.84 -12.29
C LYS A 296 14.37 -3.02 -11.00
N ASN A 297 14.15 -4.28 -10.62
CA ASN A 297 13.37 -4.68 -9.42
C ASN A 297 11.91 -4.17 -9.39
N GLN A 298 11.33 -3.79 -10.53
CA GLN A 298 9.94 -3.28 -10.62
C GLN A 298 9.08 -4.07 -11.61
N ARG A 299 9.49 -5.32 -11.91
CA ARG A 299 8.84 -6.17 -12.91
C ARG A 299 7.38 -6.47 -12.58
N LEU A 300 7.08 -6.80 -11.32
CA LEU A 300 5.70 -7.05 -10.86
C LEU A 300 4.77 -5.89 -11.22
N HIS A 301 5.14 -4.67 -10.80
CA HIS A 301 4.37 -3.46 -11.07
C HIS A 301 4.30 -3.12 -12.57
N TYR A 302 5.42 -3.24 -13.28
CA TYR A 302 5.48 -2.95 -14.71
C TYR A 302 4.57 -3.87 -15.53
N PHE A 303 4.64 -5.18 -15.29
CA PHE A 303 3.86 -6.15 -16.04
C PHE A 303 2.41 -6.27 -15.56
N HIS A 304 2.06 -5.81 -14.35
CA HIS A 304 0.68 -5.87 -13.85
C HIS A 304 -0.35 -5.28 -14.83
N ALA A 305 -0.11 -4.08 -15.36
CA ALA A 305 -1.03 -3.47 -16.32
C ALA A 305 -1.02 -4.20 -17.68
N ILE A 306 0.11 -4.80 -18.06
CA ILE A 306 0.33 -5.42 -19.36
C ILE A 306 -0.35 -6.80 -19.40
N SER A 307 -0.07 -7.67 -18.43
CA SER A 307 -0.66 -9.00 -18.34
C SER A 307 -2.19 -8.94 -18.25
N THR A 308 -2.69 -7.98 -17.45
CA THR A 308 -4.13 -7.69 -17.35
C THR A 308 -4.71 -7.34 -18.72
N GLU A 309 -4.10 -6.40 -19.45
CA GLU A 309 -4.63 -5.94 -20.72
C GLU A 309 -4.55 -7.02 -21.81
N ILE A 310 -3.47 -7.80 -21.85
CA ILE A 310 -3.31 -8.90 -22.82
C ILE A 310 -4.45 -9.92 -22.67
N VAL A 311 -4.77 -10.33 -21.44
CA VAL A 311 -5.87 -11.26 -21.18
C VAL A 311 -7.21 -10.63 -21.59
N LEU A 312 -7.47 -9.37 -21.20
CA LEU A 312 -8.72 -8.68 -21.54
C LEU A 312 -8.91 -8.47 -23.06
N LEU A 313 -7.81 -8.35 -23.82
CA LEU A 313 -7.81 -8.30 -25.28
C LEU A 313 -7.91 -9.69 -25.94
N LYS A 314 -7.99 -10.77 -25.13
CA LYS A 314 -8.05 -12.17 -25.57
C LYS A 314 -6.86 -12.58 -26.44
N GLN A 315 -5.67 -12.08 -26.11
CA GLN A 315 -4.44 -12.30 -26.87
C GLN A 315 -3.58 -13.40 -26.25
N LYS A 316 -4.00 -14.65 -26.41
CA LYS A 316 -3.30 -15.83 -25.86
C LYS A 316 -1.84 -15.93 -26.29
N THR A 317 -1.54 -15.69 -27.57
CA THR A 317 -0.18 -15.75 -28.09
C THR A 317 0.75 -14.76 -27.40
N TRP A 318 0.26 -13.55 -27.09
CA TRP A 318 1.03 -12.60 -26.30
C TRP A 318 1.24 -13.12 -24.87
N CYS A 319 0.23 -13.71 -24.21
CA CYS A 319 0.45 -14.34 -22.90
C CYS A 319 1.55 -15.40 -22.95
N GLN A 320 1.59 -16.24 -23.99
CA GLN A 320 2.63 -17.27 -24.17
C GLN A 320 4.03 -16.64 -24.28
N LEU A 321 4.18 -15.58 -25.08
CA LEU A 321 5.45 -14.87 -25.24
C LEU A 321 5.93 -14.19 -23.95
N PHE A 322 5.01 -13.68 -23.14
CA PHE A 322 5.33 -12.95 -21.91
C PHE A 322 5.30 -13.82 -20.64
N CYS A 323 5.05 -15.13 -20.75
CA CYS A 323 4.97 -16.04 -19.61
C CYS A 323 6.24 -16.03 -18.74
N ASP A 324 7.40 -16.20 -19.37
CA ASP A 324 8.69 -16.20 -18.68
C ASP A 324 9.04 -14.81 -18.13
N GLU A 325 8.51 -13.76 -18.75
CA GLU A 325 8.70 -12.41 -18.25
C GLU A 325 7.82 -12.13 -17.01
N CYS A 326 6.68 -12.80 -16.90
CA CYS A 326 5.74 -12.70 -15.76
C CYS A 326 6.00 -13.76 -14.69
N SER A 327 6.87 -14.76 -14.93
CA SER A 327 7.22 -15.78 -13.95
C SER A 327 8.06 -15.18 -12.83
N LEU A 328 7.38 -14.68 -11.80
CA LEU A 328 8.01 -14.20 -10.56
C LEU A 328 7.99 -15.33 -9.54
N THR A 329 9.05 -15.45 -8.74
CA THR A 329 9.00 -16.25 -7.52
C THR A 329 8.28 -15.47 -6.42
N ASN A 330 7.50 -16.16 -5.59
CA ASN A 330 6.71 -15.58 -4.48
C ASN A 330 7.55 -14.72 -3.51
N ASP A 331 8.88 -14.88 -3.50
CA ASP A 331 9.82 -14.21 -2.60
C ASP A 331 9.95 -12.68 -2.81
N THR A 332 9.17 -12.07 -3.70
CA THR A 332 9.28 -10.64 -4.09
C THR A 332 8.05 -9.78 -3.75
N VAL A 333 7.03 -10.34 -3.11
CA VAL A 333 5.77 -9.66 -2.78
C VAL A 333 5.84 -9.00 -1.40
N ASN A 334 5.63 -7.68 -1.33
CA ASN A 334 5.78 -6.90 -0.10
C ASN A 334 4.48 -6.75 0.70
N ASN A 335 3.31 -6.90 0.07
CA ASN A 335 2.01 -6.70 0.70
C ASN A 335 0.88 -7.44 -0.03
N TRP A 336 -0.31 -7.47 0.57
CA TRP A 336 -1.47 -8.19 0.04
C TRP A 336 -2.01 -7.64 -1.30
N ILE A 337 -1.75 -6.38 -1.64
CA ILE A 337 -2.13 -5.81 -2.95
C ILE A 337 -1.15 -6.30 -4.02
N GLU A 338 0.15 -6.30 -3.74
CA GLU A 338 1.15 -6.90 -4.62
C GLU A 338 0.89 -8.40 -4.82
N GLN A 339 0.41 -9.11 -3.79
CA GLN A 339 -0.02 -10.50 -3.92
C GLN A 339 -1.18 -10.63 -4.91
N SER A 340 -2.07 -9.64 -4.97
CA SER A 340 -3.16 -9.59 -5.94
C SER A 340 -2.63 -9.34 -7.36
N PHE A 341 -1.63 -8.46 -7.52
CA PHE A 341 -0.97 -8.27 -8.83
C PHE A 341 -0.31 -9.55 -9.32
N PHE A 342 0.37 -10.27 -8.42
CA PHE A 342 0.96 -11.57 -8.71
C PHE A 342 -0.11 -12.58 -9.12
N SER A 343 -1.21 -12.65 -8.36
CA SER A 343 -2.33 -13.55 -8.65
C SER A 343 -2.99 -13.28 -10.01
N MET A 344 -3.04 -12.02 -10.46
CA MET A 344 -3.51 -11.68 -11.80
C MET A 344 -2.51 -12.09 -12.89
N GLN A 345 -1.20 -12.03 -12.63
CA GLN A 345 -0.19 -12.56 -13.54
C GLN A 345 -0.25 -14.09 -13.63
N GLU A 346 -0.56 -14.79 -12.54
CA GLU A 346 -0.83 -16.23 -12.57
C GLU A 346 -2.04 -16.56 -13.45
N ILE A 347 -3.12 -15.76 -13.40
CA ILE A 347 -4.26 -15.94 -14.33
C ILE A 347 -3.81 -15.78 -15.79
N ALA A 348 -2.96 -14.80 -16.09
CA ALA A 348 -2.40 -14.63 -17.44
C ALA A 348 -1.52 -15.81 -17.87
N HIS A 349 -0.75 -16.38 -16.94
CA HIS A 349 0.04 -17.59 -17.19
C HIS A 349 -0.85 -18.81 -17.46
N LEU A 350 -1.93 -19.00 -16.70
CA LEU A 350 -2.91 -20.05 -16.96
C LEU A 350 -3.54 -19.90 -18.36
N TYR A 351 -3.77 -18.65 -18.82
CA TYR A 351 -4.25 -18.42 -20.17
C TYR A 351 -3.26 -18.88 -21.23
N ALA A 352 -1.96 -18.61 -21.05
CA ALA A 352 -0.93 -19.08 -21.96
C ALA A 352 -0.83 -20.60 -22.04
N MET A 353 -0.93 -21.27 -20.87
CA MET A 353 -0.78 -22.71 -20.73
C MET A 353 -2.02 -23.51 -21.15
N SER A 354 -3.08 -22.85 -21.63
CA SER A 354 -4.34 -23.52 -21.99
C SER A 354 -4.26 -24.50 -23.17
N ASP A 355 -3.17 -24.51 -23.95
CA ASP A 355 -2.92 -25.57 -24.95
C ASP A 355 -2.04 -26.73 -24.42
N GLU A 356 -1.33 -26.51 -23.31
CA GLU A 356 -0.31 -27.45 -22.80
C GLU A 356 -0.81 -28.23 -21.59
N TRP A 357 -1.56 -27.58 -20.71
CA TRP A 357 -2.06 -28.17 -19.47
C TRP A 357 -3.46 -28.73 -19.67
N THR A 358 -3.84 -29.68 -18.82
CA THR A 358 -5.18 -30.24 -18.89
C THR A 358 -6.21 -29.23 -18.40
N LYS A 359 -7.42 -29.32 -18.97
CA LYS A 359 -8.57 -28.52 -18.54
C LYS A 359 -8.80 -28.57 -17.02
N ASP A 360 -8.73 -29.76 -16.44
CA ASP A 360 -8.97 -29.97 -15.01
C ASP A 360 -7.91 -29.27 -14.14
N GLU A 361 -6.63 -29.28 -14.56
CA GLU A 361 -5.56 -28.57 -13.86
C GLU A 361 -5.77 -27.05 -13.88
N ILE A 362 -6.15 -26.49 -15.03
CA ILE A 362 -6.40 -25.06 -15.18
C ILE A 362 -7.63 -24.64 -14.36
N LEU A 363 -8.75 -25.36 -14.49
CA LEU A 363 -9.98 -25.05 -13.75
C LEU A 363 -9.78 -25.15 -12.24
N LYS A 364 -8.98 -26.10 -11.76
CA LYS A 364 -8.62 -26.19 -10.34
C LYS A 364 -7.93 -24.91 -9.86
N GLN A 365 -6.92 -24.43 -10.59
CA GLN A 365 -6.18 -23.22 -10.19
C GLN A 365 -7.04 -21.96 -10.32
N LEU A 366 -7.87 -21.84 -11.36
CA LEU A 366 -8.81 -20.73 -11.48
C LEU A 366 -9.82 -20.69 -10.33
N ASN A 367 -10.32 -21.86 -9.88
CA ASN A 367 -11.19 -21.95 -8.72
C ASN A 367 -10.51 -21.47 -7.44
N GLU A 368 -9.22 -21.75 -7.25
CA GLU A 368 -8.44 -21.17 -6.14
C GLU A 368 -8.40 -19.63 -6.24
N LYS A 369 -8.18 -19.07 -7.43
CA LYS A 369 -8.18 -17.60 -7.65
C LYS A 369 -9.55 -16.95 -7.41
N LYS A 370 -10.66 -17.67 -7.66
CA LYS A 370 -12.03 -17.19 -7.33
C LYS A 370 -12.26 -17.00 -5.83
N THR A 371 -11.51 -17.72 -4.98
CA THR A 371 -11.62 -17.61 -3.51
C THR A 371 -10.81 -16.46 -2.90
N ILE A 372 -9.93 -15.83 -3.68
CA ILE A 372 -9.10 -14.71 -3.20
C ILE A 372 -9.98 -13.50 -2.85
N THR A 373 -9.69 -12.86 -1.72
CA THR A 373 -10.24 -11.55 -1.38
C THR A 373 -9.53 -10.46 -2.17
N TRP A 374 -10.08 -10.12 -3.33
CA TRP A 374 -9.52 -9.11 -4.23
C TRP A 374 -9.72 -7.67 -3.72
N PRO A 375 -8.74 -6.77 -3.95
CA PRO A 375 -8.95 -5.32 -3.87
C PRO A 375 -10.14 -4.88 -4.71
N LYS A 376 -10.82 -3.81 -4.30
CA LYS A 376 -12.12 -3.44 -4.87
C LYS A 376 -12.03 -3.09 -6.35
N ASP A 377 -10.97 -2.40 -6.77
CA ASP A 377 -10.71 -2.08 -8.18
C ASP A 377 -10.29 -3.28 -9.01
N LEU A 378 -9.60 -4.26 -8.41
CA LEU A 378 -9.10 -5.43 -9.12
C LEU A 378 -10.16 -6.54 -9.24
N LYS A 379 -11.13 -6.63 -8.33
CA LYS A 379 -12.07 -7.75 -8.26
C LYS A 379 -12.78 -8.02 -9.58
N LYS A 380 -13.38 -7.00 -10.20
CA LYS A 380 -14.08 -7.16 -11.48
C LYS A 380 -13.14 -7.59 -12.60
N VAL A 381 -11.92 -7.07 -12.58
CA VAL A 381 -10.89 -7.35 -13.58
C VAL A 381 -10.44 -8.80 -13.47
N ALA A 382 -10.10 -9.25 -12.26
CA ALA A 382 -9.68 -10.62 -12.00
C ALA A 382 -10.77 -11.63 -12.41
N LEU A 383 -12.04 -11.37 -12.07
CA LEU A 383 -13.15 -12.23 -12.49
C LEU A 383 -13.31 -12.25 -14.02
N ALA A 384 -13.24 -11.11 -14.69
CA ALA A 384 -13.31 -11.06 -16.16
C ALA A 384 -12.13 -11.80 -16.82
N MET A 385 -10.93 -11.71 -16.24
CA MET A 385 -9.78 -12.49 -16.71
C MET A 385 -10.02 -13.99 -16.54
N ILE A 386 -10.51 -14.41 -15.37
CA ILE A 386 -10.83 -15.82 -15.10
C ILE A 386 -11.87 -16.33 -16.11
N ASP A 387 -12.96 -15.60 -16.36
CA ASP A 387 -13.99 -15.99 -17.31
C ASP A 387 -13.41 -16.18 -18.73
N ILE A 388 -12.50 -15.30 -19.16
CA ILE A 388 -11.80 -15.43 -20.45
C ILE A 388 -10.95 -16.71 -20.53
N VAL A 389 -10.26 -17.07 -19.44
CA VAL A 389 -9.45 -18.30 -19.42
C VAL A 389 -10.35 -19.54 -19.37
N GLU A 390 -11.45 -19.50 -18.63
CA GLU A 390 -12.43 -20.60 -18.59
C GLU A 390 -13.06 -20.85 -19.97
N ASP A 391 -13.41 -19.79 -20.70
CA ASP A 391 -13.92 -19.89 -22.06
C ASP A 391 -12.89 -20.48 -23.04
N ALA A 392 -11.59 -20.26 -22.79
CA ALA A 392 -10.52 -20.75 -23.66
C ALA A 392 -10.18 -22.24 -23.47
N VAL A 393 -10.59 -22.84 -22.35
CA VAL A 393 -10.40 -24.27 -22.04
C VAL A 393 -11.71 -25.08 -22.15
N GLN A 394 -12.80 -24.44 -22.54
CA GLN A 394 -14.08 -25.09 -22.85
C GLN A 394 -14.04 -25.70 -24.23
#